data_AF-A0A5U6ILV0-F1
#
_entry.id   AF-A0A5U6ILV0-F1
#
_cell.length_a   1.000
_cell.length_b   1.000
_cell.length_c   1.000
_cell.angle_alpha   90.00
_cell.angle_beta   90.00
_cell.angle_gamma   90.00
#
_symmetry.space_group_name_H-M   'P 1'
#
loop_
_entity.id
_entity.type
_entity.pdbx_description
1 polymer ?
#
loop_
_entity_poly.entity_id
_entity_poly.type
_entity_poly.pdbx_seq_one_letter_code
_entity_poly.pdbx_strand_id
1 'polypeptide(L)'
;MAKTLYEKLFDAHVVFEAPNETPLLYIDRHLVHEVTSPQAFDGLRAHHRPVRQPGKTFATMDHNVSTQTKDINASGEMARIQMQELIKNCNEFGVELYDLNHPYQGIVHVMGPEQGVTLPGMTIVCGDSHTATHGAFGALAFGIGTSEVEHVLATQTLKQGRAKTMKIEVTGNAAPGITAKDIVLAIIGKTGSAGGTGHVVEFCGDAIRALSMEGRMTLCNMAIEMGAKAGLVAPDETTFNYVKGRLHAPKGRDFDEAVEYWKTLKTDDGATFDTVVALRAEEIAPQVTWGTNLGQVISVTDIIPDPASFSDPVERASAEKALAYMGLQPGVPLTDVAIDKVFIGSCTNSRIEDLRAAAEVAKGRKVAPGVQALVVPGSGPVKAQAEAEGLDKIFIEAGFEWRLPGCSMCLAMNNDRLNPGERCASTSNRNFEGRQGRGGRTHLVSPAMAAAAAVTGHFADIRSIK
;
A
#
# COMPACT_ATOMS: atom_id res chain seq x y z
N MET A 1 24.27 16.67 16.77
CA MET A 1 23.89 17.12 15.43
C MET A 1 22.39 16.91 15.28
N ALA A 2 21.69 17.84 14.62
CA ALA A 2 20.27 17.68 14.30
C ALA A 2 20.10 16.46 13.38
N LYS A 3 19.11 15.61 13.66
CA LYS A 3 18.85 14.36 12.93
C LYS A 3 17.47 14.37 12.28
N THR A 4 17.38 13.77 11.11
CA THR A 4 16.12 13.39 10.46
C THR A 4 15.40 12.30 11.27
N LEU A 5 14.09 12.12 11.05
CA LEU A 5 13.35 11.02 11.64
C LEU A 5 13.97 9.66 11.27
N TYR A 6 14.36 9.50 10.00
CA TYR A 6 15.03 8.28 9.53
C TYR A 6 16.30 7.97 10.34
N GLU A 7 17.18 8.94 10.52
CA GLU A 7 18.43 8.75 11.27
C GLU A 7 18.17 8.39 12.73
N LYS A 8 17.18 9.04 13.37
CA LYS A 8 16.76 8.70 14.74
C LYS A 8 16.28 7.26 14.85
N LEU A 9 15.41 6.84 13.93
CA LEU A 9 14.90 5.47 13.89
C LEU A 9 16.03 4.48 13.63
N PHE A 10 16.88 4.72 12.63
CA PHE A 10 17.98 3.82 12.32
C PHE A 10 18.93 3.66 13.53
N ASP A 11 19.38 4.78 14.10
CA ASP A 11 20.34 4.79 15.21
C ASP A 11 19.80 4.09 16.47
N ALA A 12 18.50 4.24 16.75
CA ALA A 12 17.87 3.60 17.90
C ALA A 12 17.83 2.06 17.79
N HIS A 13 17.98 1.50 16.59
CA HIS A 13 17.86 0.05 16.35
C HIS A 13 19.18 -0.62 15.98
N VAL A 14 20.29 0.11 15.87
CA VAL A 14 21.60 -0.50 15.66
C VAL A 14 21.98 -1.33 16.88
N VAL A 15 22.10 -2.64 16.71
CA VAL A 15 22.56 -3.56 17.76
C VAL A 15 24.07 -3.81 17.67
N PHE A 16 24.63 -3.72 16.47
CA PHE A 16 26.05 -3.89 16.23
C PHE A 16 26.47 -3.16 14.95
N GLU A 17 27.56 -2.41 15.02
CA GLU A 17 28.18 -1.72 13.89
C GLU A 17 29.70 -1.82 14.02
N ALA A 18 30.35 -2.45 13.02
CA ALA A 18 31.80 -2.55 12.94
C ALA A 18 32.32 -1.70 11.78
N PRO A 19 33.57 -1.19 11.85
CA PRO A 19 34.15 -0.40 10.77
C PRO A 19 34.09 -1.15 9.43
N ASN A 20 33.56 -0.49 8.39
CA ASN A 20 33.40 -1.02 7.03
C ASN A 20 32.45 -2.23 6.89
N GLU A 21 31.61 -2.50 7.89
CA GLU A 21 30.57 -3.52 7.79
C GLU A 21 29.16 -2.89 7.74
N THR A 22 28.23 -3.56 7.07
CA THR A 22 26.82 -3.21 7.12
C THR A 22 26.29 -3.35 8.55
N PRO A 23 25.70 -2.28 9.14
CA PRO A 23 25.13 -2.34 10.49
C PRO A 23 24.09 -3.46 10.63
N LEU A 24 24.03 -4.05 11.81
CA LEU A 24 23.00 -4.99 12.20
C LEU A 24 21.91 -4.24 12.97
N LEU A 25 20.67 -4.31 12.49
CA LEU A 25 19.51 -3.72 13.14
C LEU A 25 18.71 -4.76 13.90
N TYR A 26 18.14 -4.36 15.04
CA TYR A 26 17.06 -5.10 15.67
C TYR A 26 15.76 -4.93 14.88
N ILE A 27 14.96 -5.98 14.80
CA ILE A 27 13.63 -5.96 14.18
C ILE A 27 12.55 -6.09 15.26
N ASP A 28 11.70 -5.07 15.42
CA ASP A 28 10.64 -5.11 16.44
C ASP A 28 9.46 -6.00 16.08
N ARG A 29 9.08 -6.00 14.79
CA ARG A 29 7.99 -6.82 14.27
C ARG A 29 8.34 -7.44 12.94
N HIS A 30 7.96 -8.70 12.79
CA HIS A 30 8.04 -9.42 11.54
C HIS A 30 6.63 -9.83 11.12
N LEU A 31 6.23 -9.47 9.92
CA LEU A 31 4.97 -9.93 9.35
C LEU A 31 5.27 -10.97 8.28
N VAL A 32 4.43 -12.00 8.17
CA VAL A 32 4.59 -13.07 7.17
C VAL A 32 3.24 -13.42 6.55
N HIS A 33 3.30 -13.93 5.32
CA HIS A 33 2.15 -14.40 4.56
C HIS A 33 2.53 -15.65 3.77
N GLU A 34 1.57 -16.26 3.10
CA GLU A 34 1.69 -17.60 2.51
C GLU A 34 2.60 -17.69 1.28
N VAL A 35 2.97 -16.55 0.67
CA VAL A 35 3.69 -16.54 -0.62
C VAL A 35 5.20 -16.60 -0.43
N THR A 36 5.75 -15.86 0.53
CA THR A 36 7.20 -15.62 0.64
C THR A 36 7.85 -16.25 1.88
N SER A 37 7.05 -16.76 2.81
CA SER A 37 7.51 -17.39 4.05
C SER A 37 7.76 -18.91 4.01
N PRO A 38 7.15 -19.74 3.14
CA PRO A 38 7.33 -21.20 3.21
C PRO A 38 8.79 -21.67 3.21
N GLN A 39 9.61 -21.16 2.28
CA GLN A 39 11.01 -21.56 2.17
C GLN A 39 11.85 -21.11 3.37
N ALA A 40 11.49 -19.98 4.00
CA ALA A 40 12.18 -19.52 5.19
C ALA A 40 11.97 -20.49 6.37
N PHE A 41 10.75 -20.98 6.57
CA PHE A 41 10.46 -22.01 7.58
C PHE A 41 11.14 -23.35 7.26
N ASP A 42 11.21 -23.74 5.98
CA ASP A 42 11.96 -24.92 5.56
C ASP A 42 13.45 -24.80 5.90
N GLY A 43 14.06 -23.63 5.69
CA GLY A 43 15.44 -23.34 6.06
C GLY A 43 15.70 -23.49 7.56
N LEU A 44 14.79 -22.96 8.39
CA LEU A 44 14.87 -23.15 9.85
C LEU A 44 14.83 -24.63 10.22
N ARG A 45 13.91 -25.40 9.64
CA ARG A 45 13.76 -26.83 9.90
C ARG A 45 14.99 -27.62 9.49
N ALA A 46 15.53 -27.35 8.30
CA ALA A 46 16.75 -27.98 7.78
C ALA A 46 17.98 -27.72 8.66
N HIS A 47 18.03 -26.55 9.29
CA HIS A 47 19.12 -26.17 10.20
C HIS A 47 18.81 -26.40 11.69
N HIS A 48 17.68 -27.04 12.02
CA HIS A 48 17.21 -27.27 13.39
C HIS A 48 17.15 -25.99 14.24
N ARG A 49 16.73 -24.87 13.64
CA ARG A 49 16.62 -23.57 14.30
C ARG A 49 15.17 -23.30 14.73
N PRO A 50 14.94 -22.83 15.96
CA PRO A 50 13.63 -22.30 16.34
C PRO A 50 13.43 -20.89 15.75
N VAL A 51 12.17 -20.43 15.73
CA VAL A 51 11.89 -18.99 15.59
C VAL A 51 12.31 -18.28 16.87
N ARG A 52 13.12 -17.22 16.75
CA ARG A 52 13.77 -16.53 17.87
C ARG A 52 12.79 -15.77 18.76
N GLN A 53 11.78 -15.12 18.18
CA GLN A 53 10.73 -14.39 18.90
C GLN A 53 9.36 -14.65 18.24
N PRO A 54 8.71 -15.80 18.51
CA PRO A 54 7.43 -16.12 17.89
C PRO A 54 6.36 -15.06 18.18
N GLY A 55 6.32 -14.52 19.41
CA GLY A 55 5.39 -13.44 19.80
C GLY A 55 5.66 -12.05 19.18
N LYS A 56 6.69 -11.91 18.34
CA LYS A 56 6.93 -10.70 17.52
C LYS A 56 6.68 -10.95 16.03
N THR A 57 6.25 -12.16 15.67
CA THR A 57 5.96 -12.57 14.30
C THR A 57 4.46 -12.81 14.14
N PHE A 58 3.84 -12.15 13.15
CA PHE A 58 2.41 -12.28 12.87
C PHE A 58 2.21 -12.77 11.44
N ALA A 59 1.38 -13.80 11.28
CA ALA A 59 1.06 -14.39 9.99
C ALA A 59 -0.39 -14.11 9.58
N THR A 60 -0.64 -13.89 8.30
CA THR A 60 -2.00 -13.81 7.72
C THR A 60 -2.02 -14.46 6.35
N MET A 61 -3.21 -14.85 5.89
CA MET A 61 -3.43 -15.28 4.51
C MET A 61 -4.14 -14.17 3.75
N ASP A 62 -3.59 -13.71 2.63
CA ASP A 62 -4.17 -12.58 1.89
C ASP A 62 -3.94 -12.58 0.37
N HIS A 63 -2.90 -13.21 -0.15
CA HIS A 63 -2.57 -13.17 -1.59
C HIS A 63 -3.35 -14.20 -2.41
N ASN A 64 -3.43 -15.42 -1.88
CA ASN A 64 -3.98 -16.60 -2.51
C ASN A 64 -5.47 -16.80 -2.22
N VAL A 65 -6.03 -16.01 -1.32
CA VAL A 65 -7.39 -16.20 -0.79
C VAL A 65 -8.44 -15.90 -1.86
N SER A 66 -9.52 -16.68 -1.86
CA SER A 66 -10.71 -16.35 -2.64
C SER A 66 -11.45 -15.19 -1.99
N THR A 67 -11.87 -14.22 -2.81
CA THR A 67 -12.68 -13.10 -2.36
C THR A 67 -14.18 -13.42 -2.40
N GLN A 68 -14.57 -14.62 -2.84
CA GLN A 68 -15.97 -15.04 -2.93
C GLN A 68 -16.38 -16.02 -1.83
N THR A 69 -15.44 -16.82 -1.31
CA THR A 69 -15.69 -17.82 -0.28
C THR A 69 -14.45 -18.01 0.59
N LYS A 70 -14.66 -18.45 1.84
CA LYS A 70 -13.60 -18.82 2.78
C LYS A 70 -13.09 -20.26 2.59
N ASP A 71 -13.60 -20.98 1.60
CA ASP A 71 -13.14 -22.33 1.28
C ASP A 71 -11.72 -22.28 0.67
N ILE A 72 -10.76 -22.91 1.36
CA ILE A 72 -9.37 -23.03 0.91
C ILE A 72 -9.25 -23.74 -0.45
N ASN A 73 -10.22 -24.59 -0.80
CA ASN A 73 -10.26 -25.33 -2.06
C ASN A 73 -10.82 -24.49 -3.23
N ALA A 74 -11.38 -23.30 -2.97
CA ALA A 74 -11.83 -22.40 -4.03
C ALA A 74 -10.66 -21.70 -4.76
N SER A 75 -9.46 -21.82 -4.23
CA SER A 75 -8.22 -21.31 -4.82
C SER A 75 -7.54 -22.41 -5.66
N GLY A 76 -6.71 -22.03 -6.63
CA GLY A 76 -5.95 -23.01 -7.42
C GLY A 76 -5.07 -23.91 -6.56
N GLU A 77 -4.67 -25.07 -7.09
CA GLU A 77 -3.93 -26.09 -6.33
C GLU A 77 -2.67 -25.54 -5.65
N MET A 78 -1.88 -24.74 -6.36
CA MET A 78 -0.67 -24.12 -5.81
C MET A 78 -0.98 -23.14 -4.67
N ALA A 79 -2.02 -22.31 -4.84
CA ALA A 79 -2.49 -21.36 -3.84
C ALA A 79 -2.96 -22.10 -2.57
N ARG A 80 -3.69 -23.21 -2.73
CA ARG A 80 -4.11 -24.09 -1.65
C ARG A 80 -2.91 -24.68 -0.89
N ILE A 81 -1.90 -25.19 -1.60
CA ILE A 81 -0.67 -25.74 -0.98
C ILE A 81 0.05 -24.67 -0.16
N GLN A 82 0.23 -23.46 -0.70
CA GLN A 82 0.89 -22.37 0.02
C GLN A 82 0.16 -22.00 1.32
N MET A 83 -1.17 -21.88 1.27
CA MET A 83 -1.97 -21.60 2.47
C MET A 83 -1.88 -22.74 3.51
N GLN A 84 -1.92 -24.00 3.07
CA GLN A 84 -1.76 -25.15 3.96
C GLN A 84 -0.37 -25.23 4.60
N GLU A 85 0.67 -24.92 3.83
CA GLU A 85 2.04 -24.90 4.33
C GLU A 85 2.24 -23.78 5.36
N LEU A 86 1.60 -22.61 5.17
CA LEU A 86 1.59 -21.56 6.19
C LEU A 86 0.93 -22.03 7.50
N ILE A 87 -0.22 -22.71 7.44
CA ILE A 87 -0.88 -23.28 8.63
C ILE A 87 0.07 -24.21 9.37
N LYS A 88 0.68 -25.15 8.63
CA LYS A 88 1.62 -26.12 9.18
C LYS A 88 2.82 -25.44 9.84
N ASN A 89 3.44 -24.48 9.15
CA ASN A 89 4.59 -23.76 9.64
C ASN A 89 4.27 -22.94 10.90
N CYS A 90 3.16 -22.20 10.90
CA CYS A 90 2.76 -21.42 12.08
C CYS A 90 2.50 -22.31 13.29
N ASN A 91 1.85 -23.46 13.11
CA ASN A 91 1.63 -24.44 14.18
C ASN A 91 2.95 -25.05 14.70
N GLU A 92 3.87 -25.41 13.80
CA GLU A 92 5.16 -26.02 14.15
C GLU A 92 6.06 -25.06 14.93
N PHE A 93 6.10 -23.78 14.52
CA PHE A 93 7.03 -22.79 15.06
C PHE A 93 6.39 -21.84 16.09
N GLY A 94 5.11 -22.01 16.40
CA GLY A 94 4.38 -21.21 17.41
C GLY A 94 4.14 -19.76 16.98
N VAL A 95 3.97 -19.50 15.69
CA VAL A 95 3.67 -18.18 15.13
C VAL A 95 2.17 -17.97 15.09
N GLU A 96 1.70 -16.79 15.52
CA GLU A 96 0.27 -16.44 15.49
C GLU A 96 -0.20 -16.29 14.04
N LEU A 97 -1.28 -16.99 13.67
CA LEU A 97 -1.83 -17.00 12.31
C LEU A 97 -3.28 -16.53 12.30
N TYR A 98 -3.55 -15.49 11.51
CA TYR A 98 -4.90 -15.10 11.10
C TYR A 98 -5.28 -15.83 9.81
N ASP A 99 -5.78 -17.06 9.97
CA ASP A 99 -6.23 -17.92 8.87
C ASP A 99 -7.53 -17.43 8.21
N LEU A 100 -8.00 -18.12 7.17
CA LEU A 100 -9.20 -17.76 6.40
C LEU A 100 -10.48 -17.56 7.25
N ASN A 101 -10.57 -18.21 8.41
CA ASN A 101 -11.74 -18.17 9.27
C ASN A 101 -11.60 -17.18 10.42
N HIS A 102 -10.39 -16.71 10.68
CA HIS A 102 -10.11 -15.76 11.75
C HIS A 102 -10.82 -14.41 11.50
N PRO A 103 -11.47 -13.81 12.52
CA PRO A 103 -12.19 -12.54 12.36
C PRO A 103 -11.28 -11.37 11.97
N TYR A 104 -9.98 -11.47 12.25
CA TYR A 104 -8.98 -10.44 11.92
C TYR A 104 -8.15 -10.75 10.67
N GLN A 105 -8.52 -11.78 9.90
CA GLN A 105 -7.87 -12.05 8.62
C GLN A 105 -8.03 -10.85 7.68
N GLY A 106 -6.96 -10.57 6.95
CA GLY A 106 -6.91 -9.46 6.01
C GLY A 106 -5.53 -9.30 5.42
N ILE A 107 -5.43 -8.33 4.52
CA ILE A 107 -4.17 -7.95 3.88
C ILE A 107 -3.17 -7.54 4.95
N VAL A 108 -1.94 -8.05 4.88
CA VAL A 108 -0.93 -7.92 5.95
C VAL A 108 -0.67 -6.48 6.37
N HIS A 109 -0.68 -5.54 5.42
CA HIS A 109 -0.48 -4.10 5.65
C HIS A 109 -1.76 -3.32 6.03
N VAL A 110 -2.90 -4.00 6.14
CA VAL A 110 -4.16 -3.46 6.67
C VAL A 110 -4.40 -4.02 8.07
N MET A 111 -4.30 -5.34 8.24
CA MET A 111 -4.51 -6.01 9.53
C MET A 111 -3.50 -5.57 10.59
N GLY A 112 -2.24 -5.31 10.22
CA GLY A 112 -1.18 -4.93 11.17
C GLY A 112 -1.45 -3.61 11.87
N PRO A 113 -1.64 -2.53 11.10
CA PRO A 113 -2.01 -1.24 11.65
C PRO A 113 -3.32 -1.27 12.44
N GLU A 114 -4.37 -1.91 11.90
CA GLU A 114 -5.71 -1.93 12.48
C GLU A 114 -5.76 -2.55 13.88
N GLN A 115 -4.86 -3.50 14.15
CA GLN A 115 -4.78 -4.20 15.43
C GLN A 115 -3.74 -3.60 16.39
N GLY A 116 -3.00 -2.56 15.98
CA GLY A 116 -1.93 -1.97 16.79
C GLY A 116 -0.64 -2.79 16.82
N VAL A 117 -0.44 -3.70 15.86
CA VAL A 117 0.86 -4.39 15.68
C VAL A 117 1.91 -3.39 15.21
N THR A 118 1.48 -2.34 14.51
CA THR A 118 2.30 -1.22 14.05
C THR A 118 2.24 -0.09 15.06
N LEU A 119 3.37 0.26 15.67
CA LEU A 119 3.47 1.39 16.59
C LEU A 119 4.59 2.34 16.15
N PRO A 120 4.52 3.63 16.50
CA PRO A 120 5.59 4.56 16.21
C PRO A 120 6.91 4.15 16.81
N GLY A 121 8.00 4.41 16.07
CA GLY A 121 9.35 4.13 16.52
C GLY A 121 9.85 2.71 16.24
N MET A 122 9.03 1.81 15.70
CA MET A 122 9.43 0.41 15.45
C MET A 122 10.24 0.23 14.17
N THR A 123 11.04 -0.83 14.11
CA THR A 123 11.47 -1.47 12.85
C THR A 123 10.54 -2.62 12.47
N ILE A 124 9.99 -2.61 11.25
CA ILE A 124 9.02 -3.60 10.79
C ILE A 124 9.40 -4.14 9.43
N VAL A 125 9.45 -5.47 9.29
CA VAL A 125 9.80 -6.13 8.02
C VAL A 125 8.76 -7.18 7.65
N CYS A 126 8.63 -7.43 6.36
CA CYS A 126 7.83 -8.51 5.79
C CYS A 126 8.44 -8.94 4.47
N GLY A 127 8.17 -10.17 4.04
CA GLY A 127 8.46 -10.65 2.68
C GLY A 127 7.61 -9.99 1.58
N ASP A 128 7.17 -8.75 1.78
CA ASP A 128 6.34 -7.96 0.87
C ASP A 128 6.91 -6.54 0.72
N SER A 129 6.95 -6.03 -0.52
CA SER A 129 7.55 -4.72 -0.83
C SER A 129 6.79 -3.53 -0.23
N HIS A 130 5.49 -3.65 -0.03
CA HIS A 130 4.59 -2.60 0.47
C HIS A 130 4.56 -2.50 2.00
N THR A 131 5.48 -3.19 2.68
CA THR A 131 5.78 -2.97 4.11
C THR A 131 6.08 -1.50 4.43
N ALA A 132 6.50 -0.71 3.45
CA ALA A 132 6.61 0.75 3.57
C ALA A 132 5.33 1.42 4.11
N THR A 133 4.14 0.83 3.94
CA THR A 133 2.86 1.28 4.52
C THR A 133 2.98 1.64 6.00
N HIS A 134 3.72 0.84 6.77
CA HIS A 134 3.82 1.00 8.22
C HIS A 134 4.59 2.26 8.64
N GLY A 135 5.38 2.87 7.75
CA GLY A 135 6.07 4.12 8.05
C GLY A 135 5.16 5.34 8.14
N ALA A 136 3.87 5.20 7.80
CA ALA A 136 2.82 6.17 8.14
C ALA A 136 2.70 6.45 9.65
N PHE A 137 3.23 5.54 10.48
CA PHE A 137 3.24 5.63 11.95
C PHE A 137 4.56 6.21 12.48
N GLY A 138 5.50 6.61 11.62
CA GLY A 138 6.87 6.90 12.05
C GLY A 138 7.64 5.65 12.46
N ALA A 139 7.39 4.53 11.78
CA ALA A 139 8.12 3.27 11.92
C ALA A 139 9.06 3.07 10.71
N LEU A 140 10.27 2.59 10.93
CA LEU A 140 11.18 2.24 9.84
C LEU A 140 10.79 0.86 9.29
N ALA A 141 10.02 0.87 8.21
CA ALA A 141 9.40 -0.33 7.69
C ALA A 141 9.70 -0.56 6.20
N PHE A 142 10.14 -1.76 5.84
CA PHE A 142 10.57 -2.09 4.48
C PHE A 142 10.46 -3.58 4.17
N GLY A 143 10.27 -3.90 2.89
CA GLY A 143 10.20 -5.27 2.41
C GLY A 143 11.57 -5.95 2.38
N ILE A 144 11.58 -7.27 2.59
CA ILE A 144 12.79 -8.09 2.63
C ILE A 144 12.66 -9.34 1.76
N GLY A 145 13.78 -9.92 1.33
CA GLY A 145 13.78 -11.16 0.56
C GLY A 145 13.57 -12.42 1.42
N THR A 146 13.22 -13.54 0.81
CA THR A 146 12.98 -14.82 1.54
C THR A 146 14.17 -15.27 2.40
N SER A 147 15.41 -15.08 1.96
CA SER A 147 16.59 -15.39 2.79
C SER A 147 16.71 -14.47 4.00
N GLU A 148 16.29 -13.20 3.88
CA GLU A 148 16.23 -12.27 5.01
C GLU A 148 15.06 -12.61 5.94
N VAL A 149 13.93 -13.10 5.43
CA VAL A 149 12.80 -13.61 6.23
C VAL A 149 13.31 -14.74 7.14
N GLU A 150 14.05 -15.71 6.61
CA GLU A 150 14.68 -16.76 7.44
C GLU A 150 15.62 -16.16 8.48
N HIS A 151 16.47 -15.21 8.08
CA HIS A 151 17.43 -14.58 8.98
C HIS A 151 16.75 -13.86 10.15
N VAL A 152 15.66 -13.13 9.89
CA VAL A 152 14.87 -12.45 10.93
C VAL A 152 14.18 -13.48 11.82
N LEU A 153 13.58 -14.53 11.26
CA LEU A 153 13.00 -15.61 12.07
C LEU A 153 14.04 -16.27 12.98
N ALA A 154 15.27 -16.47 12.50
CA ALA A 154 16.34 -17.12 13.26
C ALA A 154 17.00 -16.22 14.32
N THR A 155 17.02 -14.90 14.11
CA THR A 155 17.89 -13.98 14.90
C THR A 155 17.17 -12.78 15.51
N GLN A 156 16.01 -12.39 14.99
CA GLN A 156 15.33 -11.11 15.24
C GLN A 156 16.16 -9.87 14.86
N THR A 157 17.11 -10.04 13.95
CA THR A 157 17.99 -8.96 13.48
C THR A 157 18.12 -9.00 11.97
N LEU A 158 18.61 -7.91 11.37
CA LEU A 158 18.85 -7.86 9.94
C LEU A 158 19.99 -6.88 9.60
N LYS A 159 20.90 -7.28 8.71
CA LYS A 159 21.94 -6.37 8.21
C LYS A 159 21.32 -5.36 7.26
N GLN A 160 21.47 -4.07 7.55
CA GLN A 160 20.90 -3.00 6.73
C GLN A 160 21.87 -1.83 6.60
N GLY A 161 22.16 -1.46 5.35
CA GLY A 161 22.94 -0.26 5.05
C GLY A 161 22.10 1.01 5.25
N ARG A 162 22.76 2.10 5.63
CA ARG A 162 22.13 3.42 5.70
C ARG A 162 21.75 3.88 4.28
N ALA A 163 20.52 4.37 4.15
CA ALA A 163 20.02 4.99 2.92
C ALA A 163 20.26 6.50 2.96
N LYS A 164 20.15 7.14 1.79
CA LYS A 164 20.09 8.60 1.72
C LYS A 164 18.74 9.10 2.24
N THR A 165 18.71 10.34 2.68
CA THR A 165 17.52 11.02 3.22
C THR A 165 16.85 11.85 2.13
N MET A 166 15.54 11.70 1.95
CA MET A 166 14.77 12.52 1.01
C MET A 166 13.58 13.14 1.72
N LYS A 167 13.42 14.47 1.60
CA LYS A 167 12.24 15.18 2.08
C LYS A 167 11.29 15.43 0.92
N ILE A 168 10.03 15.01 1.04
CA ILE A 168 8.95 15.41 0.13
C ILE A 168 7.96 16.27 0.90
N GLU A 169 7.97 17.57 0.59
CA GLU A 169 7.19 18.58 1.31
C GLU A 169 6.00 19.03 0.46
N VAL A 170 4.79 18.73 0.93
CA VAL A 170 3.53 19.11 0.27
C VAL A 170 2.84 20.18 1.11
N THR A 171 2.94 21.43 0.66
CA THR A 171 2.44 22.61 1.38
C THR A 171 1.06 23.03 0.89
N GLY A 172 0.32 23.78 1.71
CA GLY A 172 -1.04 24.21 1.38
C GLY A 172 -2.10 23.12 1.58
N ASN A 173 -3.31 23.37 1.09
CA ASN A 173 -4.46 22.50 1.32
C ASN A 173 -4.93 21.89 0.00
N ALA A 174 -5.14 20.57 0.00
CA ALA A 174 -5.69 19.89 -1.17
C ALA A 174 -7.12 20.35 -1.44
N ALA A 175 -7.50 20.48 -2.71
CA ALA A 175 -8.85 20.85 -3.09
C ALA A 175 -9.88 19.77 -2.67
N PRO A 176 -11.17 20.11 -2.51
CA PRO A 176 -12.20 19.11 -2.24
C PRO A 176 -12.18 17.97 -3.27
N GLY A 177 -12.27 16.73 -2.78
CA GLY A 177 -12.20 15.51 -3.61
C GLY A 177 -10.79 14.98 -3.84
N ILE A 178 -9.74 15.75 -3.57
CA ILE A 178 -8.35 15.29 -3.67
C ILE A 178 -7.98 14.46 -2.44
N THR A 179 -7.46 13.26 -2.67
CA THR A 179 -7.12 12.30 -1.61
C THR A 179 -5.61 12.03 -1.52
N ALA A 180 -5.19 11.28 -0.51
CA ALA A 180 -3.81 10.82 -0.40
C ALA A 180 -3.32 10.06 -1.65
N LYS A 181 -4.22 9.35 -2.33
CA LYS A 181 -3.91 8.62 -3.57
C LYS A 181 -3.54 9.58 -4.70
N ASP A 182 -4.26 10.69 -4.83
CA ASP A 182 -3.96 11.72 -5.83
C ASP A 182 -2.65 12.44 -5.49
N ILE A 183 -2.41 12.73 -4.20
CA ILE A 183 -1.16 13.36 -3.75
C ILE A 183 0.05 12.49 -4.09
N VAL A 184 0.02 11.19 -3.74
CA VAL A 184 1.16 10.31 -3.99
C VAL A 184 1.37 10.03 -5.47
N LEU A 185 0.30 9.93 -6.26
CA LEU A 185 0.39 9.82 -7.72
C LEU A 185 1.02 11.09 -8.33
N ALA A 186 0.64 12.29 -7.89
CA ALA A 186 1.26 13.53 -8.34
C ALA A 186 2.74 13.62 -7.94
N ILE A 187 3.10 13.15 -6.73
CA ILE A 187 4.50 13.04 -6.31
C ILE A 187 5.27 12.12 -7.26
N ILE A 188 4.77 10.91 -7.53
CA ILE A 188 5.46 9.95 -8.41
C ILE A 188 5.53 10.48 -9.85
N GLY A 189 4.50 11.18 -10.34
CA GLY A 189 4.54 11.85 -11.64
C GLY A 189 5.63 12.91 -11.73
N LYS A 190 5.86 13.64 -10.64
CA LYS A 190 6.93 14.65 -10.55
C LYS A 190 8.33 14.06 -10.42
N THR A 191 8.48 12.97 -9.67
CA THR A 191 9.78 12.37 -9.36
C THR A 191 10.18 11.24 -10.32
N GLY A 192 9.22 10.70 -11.08
CA GLY A 192 9.37 9.46 -11.82
C GLY A 192 9.35 8.21 -10.92
N SER A 193 9.26 7.04 -11.56
CA SER A 193 9.20 5.73 -10.90
C SER A 193 10.50 5.29 -10.23
N ALA A 194 11.60 6.02 -10.46
CA ALA A 194 12.90 5.78 -9.84
C ALA A 194 13.39 6.95 -8.96
N GLY A 195 12.57 7.99 -8.74
CA GLY A 195 13.00 9.23 -8.09
C GLY A 195 13.43 9.11 -6.62
N GLY A 196 12.96 8.08 -5.92
CA GLY A 196 13.33 7.74 -4.55
C GLY A 196 14.40 6.66 -4.43
N THR A 197 14.96 6.13 -5.53
CA THR A 197 15.95 5.04 -5.50
C THR A 197 17.11 5.36 -4.56
N GLY A 198 17.38 4.43 -3.63
CA GLY A 198 18.45 4.57 -2.64
C GLY A 198 18.13 5.48 -1.45
N HIS A 199 16.91 6.00 -1.37
CA HIS A 199 16.47 6.90 -0.30
C HIS A 199 15.46 6.23 0.64
N VAL A 200 15.43 6.74 1.88
CA VAL A 200 14.23 6.72 2.71
C VAL A 200 13.58 8.10 2.62
N VAL A 201 12.29 8.11 2.35
CA VAL A 201 11.53 9.34 2.11
C VAL A 201 10.77 9.74 3.38
N GLU A 202 10.88 11.00 3.76
CA GLU A 202 10.03 11.63 4.77
C GLU A 202 9.04 12.57 4.08
N PHE A 203 7.75 12.26 4.24
CA PHE A 203 6.66 13.10 3.75
C PHE A 203 6.23 14.09 4.82
N CYS A 204 6.18 15.37 4.48
CA CYS A 204 5.82 16.44 5.40
C CYS A 204 5.04 17.57 4.72
N GLY A 205 4.65 18.58 5.50
CA GLY A 205 3.87 19.73 5.03
C GLY A 205 2.40 19.69 5.45
N ASP A 206 1.70 20.80 5.21
CA ASP A 206 0.32 21.00 5.67
C ASP A 206 -0.64 19.92 5.16
N ALA A 207 -0.54 19.59 3.87
CA ALA A 207 -1.41 18.60 3.25
C ALA A 207 -1.20 17.20 3.85
N ILE A 208 0.04 16.83 4.16
CA ILE A 208 0.36 15.54 4.77
C ILE A 208 -0.13 15.48 6.22
N ARG A 209 0.03 16.58 6.99
CA ARG A 209 -0.51 16.67 8.36
C ARG A 209 -2.03 16.55 8.39
N ALA A 210 -2.72 17.12 7.39
CA ALA A 210 -4.17 17.07 7.26
C ALA A 210 -4.73 15.69 6.89
N LEU A 211 -3.89 14.75 6.43
CA LEU A 211 -4.34 13.39 6.13
C LEU A 211 -4.71 12.63 7.41
N SER A 212 -5.74 11.79 7.28
CA SER A 212 -6.03 10.70 8.20
C SER A 212 -4.88 9.68 8.27
N MET A 213 -4.92 8.76 9.24
CA MET A 213 -3.93 7.69 9.30
C MET A 213 -4.00 6.77 8.08
N GLU A 214 -5.19 6.47 7.60
CA GLU A 214 -5.42 5.69 6.40
C GLU A 214 -4.85 6.36 5.14
N GLY A 215 -5.00 7.69 5.01
CA GLY A 215 -4.37 8.46 3.95
C GLY A 215 -2.84 8.46 4.04
N ARG A 216 -2.27 8.59 5.25
CA ARG A 216 -0.82 8.46 5.46
C ARG A 216 -0.32 7.06 5.09
N MET A 217 -1.10 6.02 5.37
CA MET A 217 -0.80 4.65 4.95
C MET A 217 -0.82 4.50 3.43
N THR A 218 -1.78 5.08 2.70
CA THR A 218 -1.76 5.13 1.23
C THR A 218 -0.48 5.79 0.70
N LEU A 219 -0.08 6.92 1.29
CA LEU A 219 1.12 7.66 0.91
C LEU A 219 2.39 6.83 1.09
N CYS A 220 2.61 6.28 2.30
CA CYS A 220 3.80 5.49 2.59
C CYS A 220 3.82 4.14 1.86
N ASN A 221 2.65 3.54 1.62
CA ASN A 221 2.52 2.32 0.80
C ASN A 221 3.14 2.52 -0.59
N MET A 222 2.81 3.65 -1.24
CA MET A 222 3.24 3.93 -2.61
C MET A 222 4.64 4.56 -2.70
N ALA A 223 5.35 4.75 -1.59
CA ALA A 223 6.74 5.23 -1.61
C ALA A 223 7.67 4.30 -2.42
N ILE A 224 7.42 2.99 -2.36
CA ILE A 224 8.18 1.99 -3.12
C ILE A 224 8.00 2.12 -4.63
N GLU A 225 6.92 2.75 -5.09
CA GLU A 225 6.61 2.90 -6.51
C GLU A 225 7.34 4.06 -7.19
N MET A 226 8.02 4.91 -6.40
CA MET A 226 9.10 5.78 -6.87
C MET A 226 10.49 5.19 -6.57
N GLY A 227 10.58 3.92 -6.17
CA GLY A 227 11.84 3.24 -5.87
C GLY A 227 12.43 3.53 -4.48
N ALA A 228 11.71 4.24 -3.61
CA ALA A 228 12.17 4.48 -2.23
C ALA A 228 12.19 3.18 -1.42
N LYS A 229 13.15 3.07 -0.50
CA LYS A 229 13.24 1.91 0.39
C LYS A 229 12.11 1.88 1.42
N ALA A 230 11.74 3.04 1.93
CA ALA A 230 10.66 3.24 2.89
C ALA A 230 10.11 4.67 2.76
N GLY A 231 8.87 4.86 3.20
CA GLY A 231 8.23 6.17 3.36
C GLY A 231 7.88 6.40 4.83
N LEU A 232 8.10 7.61 5.33
CA LEU A 232 7.91 7.99 6.72
C LEU A 232 6.99 9.21 6.82
N VAL A 233 6.10 9.20 7.80
CA VAL A 233 5.39 10.38 8.29
C VAL A 233 5.66 10.48 9.79
N ALA A 234 6.04 11.66 10.27
CA ALA A 234 6.24 11.86 11.70
C ALA A 234 4.90 11.64 12.44
N PRO A 235 4.88 10.84 13.52
CA PRO A 235 3.68 10.59 14.28
C PRO A 235 3.26 11.85 15.04
N ASP A 236 1.95 12.08 15.09
CA ASP A 236 1.31 13.19 15.79
C ASP A 236 0.02 12.72 16.46
N GLU A 237 -0.81 13.66 16.91
CA GLU A 237 -2.09 13.37 17.56
C GLU A 237 -2.99 12.45 16.72
N THR A 238 -2.98 12.56 15.39
CA THR A 238 -3.73 11.67 14.49
C THR A 238 -3.25 10.23 14.61
N THR A 239 -1.93 10.03 14.69
CA THR A 239 -1.32 8.71 14.92
C THR A 239 -1.65 8.16 16.31
N PHE A 240 -1.53 8.99 17.35
CA PHE A 240 -1.77 8.54 18.73
C PHE A 240 -3.22 8.14 18.94
N ASN A 241 -4.16 8.93 18.40
CA ASN A 241 -5.59 8.64 18.49
C ASN A 241 -5.96 7.37 17.74
N TYR A 242 -5.36 7.11 16.59
CA TYR A 242 -5.61 5.88 15.83
C TYR A 242 -5.15 4.61 16.58
N VAL A 243 -3.99 4.69 17.25
CA VAL A 243 -3.39 3.56 17.99
C VAL A 243 -4.08 3.31 19.33
N LYS A 244 -4.68 4.35 19.94
CA LYS A 244 -5.31 4.24 21.26
C LYS A 244 -6.40 3.17 21.28
N GLY A 245 -6.29 2.24 22.24
CA GLY A 245 -7.29 1.19 22.46
C GLY A 245 -7.24 0.02 21.47
N ARG A 246 -6.28 0.01 20.52
CA ARG A 246 -6.07 -1.15 19.65
C ARG A 246 -5.56 -2.35 20.44
N LEU A 247 -5.79 -3.55 19.90
CA LEU A 247 -5.55 -4.83 20.59
C LEU A 247 -4.11 -4.94 21.14
N HIS A 248 -3.13 -4.63 20.30
CA HIS A 248 -1.70 -4.76 20.58
C HIS A 248 -1.02 -3.44 21.00
N ALA A 249 -1.79 -2.37 21.16
CA ALA A 249 -1.28 -1.09 21.63
C ALA A 249 -1.06 -1.10 23.17
N PRO A 250 -0.10 -0.31 23.68
CA PRO A 250 0.05 -0.12 25.13
C PRO A 250 -1.22 0.47 25.74
N LYS A 251 -1.44 0.24 27.04
CA LYS A 251 -2.66 0.63 27.76
C LYS A 251 -2.33 1.39 29.03
N GLY A 252 -3.24 2.28 29.45
CA GLY A 252 -3.08 3.06 30.68
C GLY A 252 -1.77 3.86 30.68
N ARG A 253 -1.01 3.77 31.76
CA ARG A 253 0.24 4.51 31.93
C ARG A 253 1.29 4.20 30.85
N ASP A 254 1.38 2.96 30.39
CA ASP A 254 2.32 2.59 29.33
C ASP A 254 1.99 3.31 28.01
N PHE A 255 0.71 3.58 27.76
CA PHE A 255 0.28 4.36 26.59
C PHE A 255 0.71 5.82 26.73
N ASP A 256 0.51 6.41 27.91
CA ASP A 256 0.88 7.79 28.15
C ASP A 256 2.40 7.99 28.03
N GLU A 257 3.21 7.08 28.59
CA GLU A 257 4.67 7.09 28.44
C GLU A 257 5.11 6.87 26.99
N ALA A 258 4.44 5.97 26.26
CA ALA A 258 4.72 5.76 24.84
C ALA A 258 4.41 7.01 24.01
N VAL A 259 3.30 7.70 24.27
CA VAL A 259 2.95 8.96 23.58
C VAL A 259 4.00 10.05 23.83
N GLU A 260 4.50 10.19 25.06
CA GLU A 260 5.57 11.15 25.35
C GLU A 260 6.85 10.83 24.57
N TYR A 261 7.22 9.55 24.45
CA TYR A 261 8.32 9.14 23.58
C TYR A 261 8.01 9.42 22.10
N TRP A 262 6.82 9.07 21.61
CA TRP A 262 6.45 9.22 20.21
C TRP A 262 6.45 10.69 19.76
N LYS A 263 6.10 11.65 20.63
CA LYS A 263 6.23 13.08 20.34
C LYS A 263 7.66 13.53 20.03
N THR A 264 8.67 12.76 20.43
CA THR A 264 10.08 13.03 20.11
C THR A 264 10.50 12.51 18.73
N LEU A 265 9.69 11.64 18.11
CA LEU A 265 9.96 11.00 16.82
C LEU A 265 9.62 11.92 15.65
N LYS A 266 10.30 13.05 15.56
CA LYS A 266 10.22 13.98 14.44
C LYS A 266 11.62 14.41 14.03
N THR A 267 11.77 14.86 12.80
CA THR A 267 13.01 15.52 12.36
C THR A 267 13.33 16.72 13.25
N ASP A 268 14.59 16.86 13.64
CA ASP A 268 15.08 18.00 14.42
C ASP A 268 15.12 19.27 13.57
N ASP A 269 14.89 20.41 14.21
CA ASP A 269 15.11 21.71 13.57
C ASP A 269 16.58 21.83 13.14
N GLY A 270 16.80 22.18 11.86
CA GLY A 270 18.12 22.30 11.26
C GLY A 270 18.75 20.98 10.77
N ALA A 271 18.01 19.86 10.79
CA ALA A 271 18.45 18.65 10.11
C ALA A 271 18.50 18.86 8.58
N THR A 272 19.51 18.27 7.93
CA THR A 272 19.70 18.36 6.48
C THR A 272 19.24 17.08 5.80
N PHE A 273 18.66 17.21 4.60
CA PHE A 273 18.29 16.08 3.76
C PHE A 273 19.20 16.04 2.53
N ASP A 274 19.56 14.85 2.06
CA ASP A 274 20.34 14.67 0.82
C ASP A 274 19.56 15.18 -0.41
N THR A 275 18.24 14.98 -0.40
CA THR A 275 17.34 15.39 -1.49
C THR A 275 16.09 16.07 -0.92
N VAL A 276 15.60 17.13 -1.57
CA VAL A 276 14.35 17.81 -1.21
C VAL A 276 13.48 18.01 -2.45
N VAL A 277 12.21 17.60 -2.37
CA VAL A 277 11.19 17.84 -3.40
C VAL A 277 10.01 18.57 -2.75
N ALA A 278 9.49 19.58 -3.43
CA ALA A 278 8.37 20.39 -2.95
C ALA A 278 7.20 20.38 -3.93
N LEU A 279 5.97 20.32 -3.40
CA LEU A 279 4.71 20.43 -4.15
C LEU A 279 3.73 21.38 -3.42
N ARG A 280 2.80 21.96 -4.18
CA ARG A 280 1.64 22.71 -3.66
C ARG A 280 0.40 21.83 -3.78
N ALA A 281 -0.31 21.63 -2.67
CA ALA A 281 -1.47 20.75 -2.65
C ALA A 281 -2.64 21.27 -3.50
N GLU A 282 -2.83 22.58 -3.56
CA GLU A 282 -3.84 23.22 -4.40
C GLU A 282 -3.64 23.05 -5.91
N GLU A 283 -2.43 22.68 -6.36
CA GLU A 283 -2.13 22.40 -7.77
C GLU A 283 -2.47 20.96 -8.16
N ILE A 284 -2.77 20.09 -7.19
CA ILE A 284 -3.04 18.67 -7.43
C ILE A 284 -4.51 18.50 -7.83
N ALA A 285 -4.73 18.05 -9.05
CA ALA A 285 -6.03 17.57 -9.54
C ALA A 285 -6.17 16.05 -9.36
N PRO A 286 -7.37 15.45 -9.53
CA PRO A 286 -7.53 14.00 -9.47
C PRO A 286 -6.60 13.32 -10.48
N GLN A 287 -5.85 12.30 -10.03
CA GLN A 287 -4.79 11.69 -10.84
C GLN A 287 -5.24 10.36 -11.45
N VAL A 288 -4.67 10.04 -12.62
CA VAL A 288 -4.87 8.76 -13.30
C VAL A 288 -3.62 8.37 -14.08
N THR A 289 -3.17 7.12 -13.95
CA THR A 289 -2.07 6.62 -14.78
C THR A 289 -2.54 6.38 -16.20
N TRP A 290 -1.82 6.85 -17.21
CA TRP A 290 -2.13 6.57 -18.61
C TRP A 290 -1.28 5.43 -19.19
N GLY A 291 -0.11 5.16 -18.61
CA GLY A 291 0.86 4.19 -19.13
C GLY A 291 0.96 2.89 -18.34
N THR A 292 2.13 2.25 -18.39
CA THR A 292 2.42 0.92 -17.80
C THR A 292 3.42 0.97 -16.65
N ASN A 293 3.74 2.17 -16.16
CA ASN A 293 4.46 2.37 -14.90
C ASN A 293 3.92 3.63 -14.21
N LEU A 294 4.23 3.78 -12.92
CA LEU A 294 3.64 4.85 -12.10
C LEU A 294 4.16 6.26 -12.40
N GLY A 295 5.30 6.40 -13.10
CA GLY A 295 5.74 7.70 -13.59
C GLY A 295 4.88 8.22 -14.75
N GLN A 296 4.12 7.34 -15.42
CA GLN A 296 3.24 7.69 -16.53
C GLN A 296 1.83 8.02 -16.01
N VAL A 297 1.73 9.16 -15.32
CA VAL A 297 0.53 9.66 -14.65
C VAL A 297 0.28 11.11 -15.03
N ILE A 298 -1.00 11.47 -15.11
CA ILE A 298 -1.47 12.81 -15.43
C ILE A 298 -2.70 13.15 -14.57
N SER A 299 -3.08 14.43 -14.57
CA SER A 299 -4.39 14.81 -14.06
C SER A 299 -5.47 14.25 -15.00
N VAL A 300 -6.63 13.88 -14.45
CA VAL A 300 -7.74 13.34 -15.27
C VAL A 300 -8.24 14.32 -16.34
N THR A 301 -7.99 15.63 -16.15
CA THR A 301 -8.34 16.69 -17.10
C THR A 301 -7.28 16.93 -18.18
N ASP A 302 -6.12 16.31 -18.06
CA ASP A 302 -5.05 16.44 -19.05
C ASP A 302 -5.28 15.48 -20.23
N ILE A 303 -4.63 15.77 -21.35
CA ILE A 303 -4.63 14.90 -22.53
C ILE A 303 -3.48 13.88 -22.45
N ILE A 304 -3.67 12.70 -23.02
CA ILE A 304 -2.63 11.69 -23.13
C ILE A 304 -1.45 12.25 -23.92
N PRO A 305 -0.21 12.19 -23.40
CA PRO A 305 0.94 12.82 -24.04
C PRO A 305 1.30 12.14 -25.37
N ASP A 306 1.71 12.95 -26.34
CA ASP A 306 2.32 12.46 -27.58
C ASP A 306 3.76 12.01 -27.29
N PRO A 307 4.16 10.76 -27.62
CA PRO A 307 5.55 10.32 -27.46
C PRO A 307 6.58 11.26 -28.11
N ALA A 308 6.23 11.95 -29.21
CA ALA A 308 7.11 12.91 -29.87
C ALA A 308 7.43 14.14 -29.00
N SER A 309 6.64 14.42 -27.96
CA SER A 309 6.88 15.53 -27.02
C SER A 309 8.01 15.25 -26.01
N PHE A 310 8.39 13.98 -25.81
CA PHE A 310 9.47 13.62 -24.90
C PHE A 310 10.83 13.83 -25.57
N SER A 311 11.71 14.58 -24.90
CA SER A 311 13.06 14.87 -25.41
C SER A 311 14.05 13.71 -25.18
N ASP A 312 13.88 12.94 -24.11
CA ASP A 312 14.66 11.74 -23.82
C ASP A 312 14.20 10.57 -24.71
N PRO A 313 15.09 9.99 -25.54
CA PRO A 313 14.79 8.82 -26.36
C PRO A 313 14.28 7.60 -25.57
N VAL A 314 14.74 7.41 -24.33
CA VAL A 314 14.32 6.31 -23.46
C VAL A 314 12.89 6.52 -22.99
N GLU A 315 12.54 7.73 -22.55
CA GLU A 315 11.17 8.08 -22.16
C GLU A 315 10.22 8.01 -23.36
N ARG A 316 10.64 8.50 -24.53
CA ARG A 316 9.88 8.39 -25.77
C ARG A 316 9.55 6.95 -26.12
N ALA A 317 10.56 6.07 -26.15
CA ALA A 317 10.35 4.66 -26.45
C ALA A 317 9.46 3.97 -25.39
N SER A 318 9.61 4.35 -24.13
CA SER A 318 8.75 3.89 -23.03
C SER A 318 7.29 4.33 -23.22
N ALA A 319 7.06 5.58 -23.62
CA ALA A 319 5.74 6.12 -23.91
C ALA A 319 5.09 5.42 -25.11
N GLU A 320 5.81 5.22 -26.22
CA GLU A 320 5.33 4.48 -27.40
C GLU A 320 4.88 3.06 -27.04
N LYS A 321 5.71 2.33 -26.29
CA LYS A 321 5.38 0.99 -25.83
C LYS A 321 4.17 0.98 -24.89
N ALA A 322 4.11 1.93 -23.96
CA ALA A 322 3.01 2.05 -23.01
C ALA A 322 1.68 2.32 -23.73
N LEU A 323 1.63 3.28 -24.68
CA LEU A 323 0.42 3.57 -25.45
C LEU A 323 -0.04 2.38 -26.28
N ALA A 324 0.90 1.66 -26.92
CA ALA A 324 0.58 0.45 -27.68
C ALA A 324 -0.03 -0.65 -26.79
N TYR A 325 0.57 -0.92 -25.62
CA TYR A 325 0.04 -1.89 -24.66
C TYR A 325 -1.34 -1.47 -24.13
N MET A 326 -1.42 -0.22 -23.68
CA MET A 326 -2.63 0.36 -23.11
C MET A 326 -3.72 0.58 -24.17
N GLY A 327 -3.43 0.43 -25.46
CA GLY A 327 -4.39 0.68 -26.54
C GLY A 327 -4.95 2.09 -26.51
N LEU A 328 -4.07 3.08 -26.29
CA LEU A 328 -4.42 4.49 -26.18
C LEU A 328 -3.87 5.28 -27.37
N GLN A 329 -4.59 6.33 -27.75
CA GLN A 329 -4.14 7.29 -28.77
C GLN A 329 -3.64 8.58 -28.09
N PRO A 330 -2.53 9.16 -28.55
CA PRO A 330 -2.05 10.43 -28.03
C PRO A 330 -3.02 11.57 -28.35
N GLY A 331 -3.06 12.59 -27.49
CA GLY A 331 -3.91 13.77 -27.65
C GLY A 331 -5.39 13.59 -27.26
N VAL A 332 -5.80 12.37 -26.90
CA VAL A 332 -7.16 12.07 -26.41
C VAL A 332 -7.21 12.23 -24.89
N PRO A 333 -8.26 12.82 -24.30
CA PRO A 333 -8.42 12.84 -22.85
C PRO A 333 -8.79 11.46 -22.32
N LEU A 334 -8.29 11.09 -21.14
CA LEU A 334 -8.65 9.80 -20.54
C LEU A 334 -10.15 9.70 -20.21
N THR A 335 -10.83 10.83 -20.06
CA THR A 335 -12.29 10.85 -19.85
C THR A 335 -13.09 10.26 -21.00
N ASP A 336 -12.52 10.18 -22.20
CA ASP A 336 -13.18 9.59 -23.38
C ASP A 336 -12.91 8.08 -23.51
N VAL A 337 -12.11 7.51 -22.60
CA VAL A 337 -11.69 6.11 -22.64
C VAL A 337 -12.63 5.25 -21.80
N ALA A 338 -13.35 4.36 -22.47
CA ALA A 338 -14.23 3.38 -21.82
C ALA A 338 -13.44 2.36 -21.00
N ILE A 339 -14.07 1.88 -19.93
CA ILE A 339 -13.54 0.83 -19.05
C ILE A 339 -14.42 -0.42 -19.08
N ASP A 340 -13.83 -1.58 -18.78
CA ASP A 340 -14.53 -2.86 -18.70
C ASP A 340 -14.71 -3.31 -17.24
N LYS A 341 -13.75 -2.97 -16.38
CA LYS A 341 -13.72 -3.41 -14.98
C LYS A 341 -13.33 -2.28 -14.03
N VAL A 342 -13.82 -2.37 -12.80
CA VAL A 342 -13.39 -1.52 -11.68
C VAL A 342 -12.97 -2.40 -10.51
N PHE A 343 -11.86 -2.06 -9.88
CA PHE A 343 -11.39 -2.71 -8.66
C PHE A 343 -11.11 -1.69 -7.57
N ILE A 344 -11.94 -1.72 -6.52
CA ILE A 344 -11.77 -0.96 -5.28
C ILE A 344 -11.31 -1.93 -4.20
N GLY A 345 -10.04 -1.85 -3.80
CA GLY A 345 -9.43 -2.74 -2.82
C GLY A 345 -7.91 -2.59 -2.75
N SER A 346 -7.21 -3.66 -2.34
CA SER A 346 -5.76 -3.76 -2.09
C SER A 346 -5.27 -3.15 -0.76
N CYS A 347 -4.02 -3.45 -0.36
CA CYS A 347 -3.37 -2.82 0.80
C CYS A 347 -3.30 -1.29 0.73
N THR A 348 -3.44 -0.71 -0.48
CA THR A 348 -3.31 0.74 -0.69
C THR A 348 -4.58 1.46 -0.28
N ASN A 349 -5.74 0.97 -0.74
CA ASN A 349 -7.02 1.67 -0.65
C ASN A 349 -8.19 0.69 -0.46
N SER A 350 -8.28 0.08 0.71
CA SER A 350 -9.35 -0.86 1.10
C SER A 350 -9.78 -0.70 2.56
N ARG A 351 -9.41 0.41 3.18
CA ARG A 351 -9.73 0.74 4.57
C ARG A 351 -11.09 1.44 4.62
N ILE A 352 -11.64 1.64 5.80
CA ILE A 352 -13.01 2.13 5.94
C ILE A 352 -13.24 3.49 5.25
N GLU A 353 -12.27 4.42 5.31
CA GLU A 353 -12.42 5.72 4.62
C GLU A 353 -12.40 5.61 3.09
N ASP A 354 -11.64 4.67 2.54
CA ASP A 354 -11.59 4.41 1.10
C ASP A 354 -12.96 3.93 0.62
N LEU A 355 -13.56 3.02 1.40
CA LEU A 355 -14.89 2.48 1.13
C LEU A 355 -15.97 3.54 1.27
N ARG A 356 -15.88 4.43 2.28
CA ARG A 356 -16.79 5.58 2.42
C ARG A 356 -16.69 6.52 1.23
N ALA A 357 -15.46 6.89 0.82
CA ALA A 357 -15.24 7.78 -0.31
C ALA A 357 -15.82 7.22 -1.62
N ALA A 358 -15.65 5.92 -1.85
CA ALA A 358 -16.26 5.23 -2.98
C ALA A 358 -17.80 5.13 -2.86
N ALA A 359 -18.32 4.85 -1.67
CA ALA A 359 -19.76 4.70 -1.42
C ALA A 359 -20.51 6.01 -1.63
N GLU A 360 -19.95 7.16 -1.23
CA GLU A 360 -20.56 8.47 -1.48
C GLU A 360 -20.79 8.73 -2.99
N VAL A 361 -19.87 8.27 -3.83
CA VAL A 361 -20.03 8.35 -5.30
C VAL A 361 -21.00 7.27 -5.81
N ALA A 362 -20.99 6.07 -5.26
CA ALA A 362 -21.89 4.99 -5.70
C ALA A 362 -23.37 5.23 -5.32
N LYS A 363 -23.62 5.95 -4.22
CA LYS A 363 -24.95 6.14 -3.64
C LYS A 363 -25.95 6.75 -4.63
N GLY A 364 -27.08 6.06 -4.81
CA GLY A 364 -28.16 6.48 -5.71
C GLY A 364 -27.85 6.33 -7.21
N ARG A 365 -26.69 5.75 -7.56
CA ARG A 365 -26.27 5.51 -8.96
C ARG A 365 -26.26 4.02 -9.27
N LYS A 366 -25.98 3.67 -10.52
CA LYS A 366 -25.83 2.28 -10.99
C LYS A 366 -24.54 2.15 -11.77
N VAL A 367 -23.85 1.03 -11.60
CA VAL A 367 -22.72 0.62 -12.44
C VAL A 367 -23.17 0.64 -13.90
N ALA A 368 -22.34 1.22 -14.76
CA ALA A 368 -22.64 1.42 -16.16
C ALA A 368 -22.81 0.06 -16.89
N PRO A 369 -23.67 -0.01 -17.92
CA PRO A 369 -23.86 -1.24 -18.69
C PRO A 369 -22.53 -1.78 -19.24
N GLY A 370 -22.26 -3.06 -19.02
CA GLY A 370 -21.05 -3.73 -19.49
C GLY A 370 -19.84 -3.60 -18.57
N VAL A 371 -19.90 -2.78 -17.51
CA VAL A 371 -18.82 -2.66 -16.52
C VAL A 371 -19.00 -3.67 -15.40
N GLN A 372 -17.95 -4.40 -15.06
CA GLN A 372 -17.89 -5.24 -13.86
C GLN A 372 -17.16 -4.48 -12.74
N ALA A 373 -17.77 -4.28 -11.57
CA ALA A 373 -17.16 -3.50 -10.50
C ALA A 373 -17.04 -4.31 -9.20
N LEU A 374 -15.81 -4.46 -8.68
CA LEU A 374 -15.51 -5.23 -7.47
C LEU A 374 -15.14 -4.28 -6.32
N VAL A 375 -15.66 -4.55 -5.13
CA VAL A 375 -15.26 -3.88 -3.88
C VAL A 375 -14.80 -4.92 -2.87
N VAL A 376 -13.51 -4.85 -2.51
CA VAL A 376 -12.82 -5.81 -1.64
C VAL A 376 -12.28 -5.07 -0.40
N PRO A 377 -12.90 -5.28 0.78
CA PRO A 377 -12.38 -4.76 2.04
C PRO A 377 -10.98 -5.28 2.36
N GLY A 378 -10.19 -4.50 3.10
CA GLY A 378 -8.81 -4.87 3.41
C GLY A 378 -8.67 -5.92 4.50
N SER A 379 -9.67 -6.05 5.38
CA SER A 379 -9.67 -7.00 6.49
C SER A 379 -11.10 -7.35 6.93
N GLY A 380 -11.23 -8.40 7.75
CA GLY A 380 -12.48 -8.78 8.40
C GLY A 380 -13.10 -7.66 9.21
N PRO A 381 -12.35 -6.92 10.06
CA PRO A 381 -12.91 -5.79 10.80
C PRO A 381 -13.34 -4.63 9.91
N VAL A 382 -12.58 -4.27 8.88
CA VAL A 382 -13.03 -3.26 7.90
C VAL A 382 -14.33 -3.68 7.24
N LYS A 383 -14.45 -4.95 6.82
CA LYS A 383 -15.68 -5.48 6.22
C LYS A 383 -16.86 -5.37 7.20
N ALA A 384 -16.67 -5.83 8.44
CA ALA A 384 -17.72 -5.78 9.46
C ALA A 384 -18.15 -4.34 9.78
N GLN A 385 -17.19 -3.40 9.82
CA GLN A 385 -17.48 -1.98 10.01
C GLN A 385 -18.26 -1.40 8.82
N ALA A 386 -17.85 -1.69 7.59
CA ALA A 386 -18.54 -1.23 6.40
C ALA A 386 -19.99 -1.75 6.31
N GLU A 387 -20.21 -3.00 6.72
CA GLU A 387 -21.55 -3.61 6.79
C GLU A 387 -22.41 -2.99 7.91
N ALA A 388 -21.81 -2.70 9.06
CA ALA A 388 -22.50 -1.99 10.15
C ALA A 388 -22.91 -0.56 9.76
N GLU A 389 -22.10 0.10 8.93
CA GLU A 389 -22.38 1.44 8.38
C GLU A 389 -23.32 1.41 7.16
N GLY A 390 -23.64 0.22 6.64
CA GLY A 390 -24.51 0.04 5.46
C GLY A 390 -23.86 0.38 4.13
N LEU A 391 -22.52 0.47 4.07
CA LEU A 391 -21.78 0.75 2.84
C LEU A 391 -21.89 -0.41 1.84
N ASP A 392 -21.92 -1.65 2.34
CA ASP A 392 -22.16 -2.86 1.55
C ASP A 392 -23.46 -2.77 0.75
N LYS A 393 -24.53 -2.28 1.37
CA LYS A 393 -25.85 -2.10 0.73
C LYS A 393 -25.78 -1.06 -0.36
N ILE A 394 -25.10 0.07 -0.12
CA ILE A 394 -24.88 1.10 -1.14
C ILE A 394 -24.19 0.51 -2.37
N PHE A 395 -23.13 -0.27 -2.16
CA PHE A 395 -22.39 -0.92 -3.25
C PHE A 395 -23.25 -1.95 -4.00
N ILE A 396 -23.93 -2.85 -3.28
CA ILE A 396 -24.80 -3.87 -3.87
C ILE A 396 -25.95 -3.21 -4.64
N GLU A 397 -26.59 -2.19 -4.07
CA GLU A 397 -27.63 -1.43 -4.75
C GLU A 397 -27.11 -0.77 -6.02
N ALA A 398 -25.91 -0.20 -6.00
CA ALA A 398 -25.29 0.36 -7.19
C ALA A 398 -24.88 -0.72 -8.22
N GLY A 399 -24.82 -1.99 -7.85
CA GLY A 399 -24.45 -3.11 -8.75
C GLY A 399 -22.98 -3.52 -8.67
N PHE A 400 -22.27 -3.10 -7.63
CA PHE A 400 -20.93 -3.59 -7.33
C PHE A 400 -20.99 -4.98 -6.68
N GLU A 401 -19.98 -5.80 -6.94
CA GLU A 401 -19.74 -7.06 -6.25
C GLU A 401 -19.08 -6.80 -4.91
N TRP A 402 -19.82 -7.00 -3.82
CA TRP A 402 -19.29 -6.94 -2.45
C TRP A 402 -18.57 -8.24 -2.09
N ARG A 403 -17.27 -8.16 -1.78
CA ARG A 403 -16.39 -9.32 -1.64
C ARG A 403 -15.90 -9.58 -0.21
N LEU A 404 -15.18 -10.69 -0.03
CA LEU A 404 -14.40 -11.03 1.16
C LEU A 404 -13.00 -10.42 1.11
N PRO A 405 -12.34 -10.20 2.27
CA PRO A 405 -11.04 -9.56 2.32
C PRO A 405 -9.90 -10.35 1.67
N GLY A 406 -9.03 -9.65 0.95
CA GLY A 406 -7.84 -10.22 0.32
C GLY A 406 -7.18 -9.27 -0.69
N CYS A 407 -5.97 -9.59 -1.14
CA CYS A 407 -5.23 -8.81 -2.13
C CYS A 407 -5.97 -8.71 -3.48
N SER A 408 -6.72 -9.77 -3.85
CA SER A 408 -7.57 -9.79 -5.05
C SER A 408 -6.79 -9.41 -6.32
N MET A 409 -7.40 -8.59 -7.18
CA MET A 409 -6.81 -8.12 -8.43
C MET A 409 -5.53 -7.31 -8.25
N CYS A 410 -5.12 -6.91 -7.04
CA CYS A 410 -3.85 -6.20 -6.83
C CYS A 410 -2.64 -6.95 -7.40
N LEU A 411 -2.66 -8.28 -7.31
CA LEU A 411 -1.61 -9.17 -7.82
C LEU A 411 -2.15 -10.28 -8.73
N ALA A 412 -3.48 -10.50 -8.74
CA ALA A 412 -4.14 -11.52 -9.56
C ALA A 412 -3.58 -12.95 -9.37
N MET A 413 -3.19 -13.29 -8.13
CA MET A 413 -2.84 -14.67 -7.73
C MET A 413 -4.07 -15.54 -7.48
N ASN A 414 -5.22 -14.91 -7.26
CA ASN A 414 -6.51 -15.59 -7.12
C ASN A 414 -7.31 -15.51 -8.44
N ASN A 415 -8.61 -15.82 -8.38
CA ASN A 415 -9.47 -15.80 -9.57
C ASN A 415 -9.87 -14.39 -10.04
N ASP A 416 -9.60 -13.35 -9.26
CA ASP A 416 -9.88 -11.98 -9.65
C ASP A 416 -8.76 -11.48 -10.58
N ARG A 417 -9.04 -11.47 -11.90
CA ARG A 417 -8.07 -11.08 -12.94
C ARG A 417 -8.72 -10.37 -14.13
N LEU A 418 -7.90 -9.68 -14.90
CA LEU A 418 -8.24 -9.13 -16.20
C LEU A 418 -7.99 -10.13 -17.31
N ASN A 419 -8.89 -10.15 -18.29
CA ASN A 419 -8.66 -10.82 -19.57
C ASN A 419 -7.84 -9.92 -20.51
N PRO A 420 -7.17 -10.50 -21.53
CA PRO A 420 -6.45 -9.71 -22.53
C PRO A 420 -7.34 -8.63 -23.16
N GLY A 421 -6.88 -7.37 -23.12
CA GLY A 421 -7.59 -6.22 -23.68
C GLY A 421 -8.56 -5.53 -22.71
N GLU A 422 -9.00 -6.19 -21.63
CA GLU A 422 -9.86 -5.57 -20.61
C GLU A 422 -9.15 -4.39 -19.94
N ARG A 423 -9.86 -3.28 -19.78
CA ARG A 423 -9.40 -2.08 -19.11
C ARG A 423 -10.01 -1.92 -17.72
N CYS A 424 -9.15 -1.68 -16.73
CA CYS A 424 -9.51 -1.56 -15.33
C CYS A 424 -9.21 -0.17 -14.78
N ALA A 425 -10.18 0.46 -14.11
CA ALA A 425 -9.92 1.51 -13.13
C ALA A 425 -9.68 0.86 -11.76
N SER A 426 -8.46 0.96 -11.24
CA SER A 426 -8.02 0.22 -10.06
C SER A 426 -7.50 1.15 -8.97
N THR A 427 -7.89 0.86 -7.72
CA THR A 427 -7.33 1.55 -6.54
C THR A 427 -6.04 0.90 -6.02
N SER A 428 -5.48 -0.06 -6.76
CA SER A 428 -4.19 -0.70 -6.43
C SER A 428 -3.00 0.26 -6.62
N ASN A 429 -1.79 -0.24 -6.38
CA ASN A 429 -0.54 0.52 -6.44
C ASN A 429 0.38 0.15 -7.61
N ARG A 430 0.03 -0.83 -8.45
CA ARG A 430 0.88 -1.26 -9.58
C ARG A 430 0.08 -1.54 -10.84
N ASN A 431 0.57 -1.03 -11.97
CA ASN A 431 -0.01 -1.20 -13.29
C ASN A 431 1.00 -1.70 -14.36
N PHE A 432 2.10 -2.33 -13.92
CA PHE A 432 3.03 -2.97 -14.85
C PHE A 432 2.34 -4.02 -15.72
N GLU A 433 2.85 -4.22 -16.93
CA GLU A 433 2.28 -5.16 -17.91
C GLU A 433 2.07 -6.54 -17.29
N GLY A 434 0.83 -7.04 -17.31
CA GLY A 434 0.47 -8.35 -16.79
C GLY A 434 0.16 -8.41 -15.28
N ARG A 435 0.32 -7.31 -14.54
CA ARG A 435 0.18 -7.28 -13.07
C ARG A 435 -1.18 -7.77 -12.56
N GLN A 436 -2.28 -7.36 -13.19
CA GLN A 436 -3.64 -7.77 -12.81
C GLN A 436 -4.19 -8.87 -13.72
N GLY A 437 -3.35 -9.52 -14.51
CA GLY A 437 -3.74 -10.45 -15.57
C GLY A 437 -3.00 -10.18 -16.88
N ARG A 438 -2.56 -11.24 -17.56
CA ARG A 438 -1.77 -11.13 -18.78
C ARG A 438 -2.54 -10.40 -19.87
N GLY A 439 -2.01 -9.27 -20.32
CA GLY A 439 -2.61 -8.43 -21.37
C GLY A 439 -3.75 -7.53 -20.90
N GLY A 440 -4.04 -7.48 -19.59
CA GLY A 440 -4.99 -6.52 -19.03
C GLY A 440 -4.39 -5.12 -18.93
N ARG A 441 -5.23 -4.08 -19.04
CA ARG A 441 -4.84 -2.67 -19.05
C ARG A 441 -5.30 -1.98 -17.78
N THR A 442 -4.37 -1.65 -16.89
CA THR A 442 -4.72 -1.11 -15.56
C THR A 442 -4.40 0.38 -15.47
N HIS A 443 -5.37 1.14 -14.97
CA HIS A 443 -5.20 2.55 -14.61
C HIS A 443 -5.34 2.70 -13.10
N LEU A 444 -4.34 3.28 -12.44
CA LEU A 444 -4.37 3.53 -11.01
C LEU A 444 -5.07 4.87 -10.73
N VAL A 445 -6.02 4.82 -9.81
CA VAL A 445 -6.90 5.95 -9.46
C VAL A 445 -7.26 5.92 -7.96
N SER A 446 -7.82 7.01 -7.44
CA SER A 446 -8.41 7.05 -6.10
C SER A 446 -9.72 6.25 -5.99
N PRO A 447 -10.17 5.86 -4.78
CA PRO A 447 -11.45 5.15 -4.59
C PRO A 447 -12.67 5.87 -5.15
N ALA A 448 -12.75 7.20 -4.95
CA ALA A 448 -13.82 8.01 -5.50
C ALA A 448 -13.80 8.01 -7.03
N MET A 449 -12.61 8.09 -7.65
CA MET A 449 -12.43 8.03 -9.11
C MET A 449 -12.77 6.65 -9.67
N ALA A 450 -12.41 5.58 -8.98
CA ALA A 450 -12.79 4.23 -9.37
C ALA A 450 -14.32 4.05 -9.34
N ALA A 451 -14.99 4.51 -8.27
CA ALA A 451 -16.44 4.46 -8.17
C ALA A 451 -17.13 5.34 -9.23
N ALA A 452 -16.57 6.53 -9.50
CA ALA A 452 -17.01 7.42 -10.58
C ALA A 452 -16.92 6.74 -11.95
N ALA A 453 -15.80 6.07 -12.22
CA ALA A 453 -15.60 5.35 -13.46
C ALA A 453 -16.58 4.17 -13.59
N ALA A 454 -16.87 3.47 -12.48
CA ALA A 454 -17.83 2.38 -12.47
C ALA A 454 -19.23 2.82 -12.91
N VAL A 455 -19.70 3.99 -12.45
CA VAL A 455 -21.07 4.48 -12.71
C VAL A 455 -21.20 5.27 -14.02
N THR A 456 -20.10 5.76 -14.58
CA THR A 456 -20.07 6.50 -15.86
C THR A 456 -19.62 5.64 -17.04
N GLY A 457 -18.86 4.56 -16.80
CA GLY A 457 -18.30 3.69 -17.84
C GLY A 457 -16.98 4.19 -18.44
N HIS A 458 -16.45 5.31 -17.96
CA HIS A 458 -15.19 5.93 -18.40
C HIS A 458 -14.55 6.72 -17.24
N PHE A 459 -13.31 7.20 -17.37
CA PHE A 459 -12.72 8.04 -16.33
C PHE A 459 -13.45 9.39 -16.21
N ALA A 460 -13.53 9.98 -15.03
CA ALA A 460 -14.30 11.20 -14.83
C ALA A 460 -13.73 12.09 -13.73
N ASP A 461 -13.76 13.40 -13.91
CA ASP A 461 -13.35 14.31 -12.83
C ASP A 461 -14.35 14.23 -11.67
N ILE A 462 -13.90 13.61 -10.56
CA ILE A 462 -14.70 13.42 -9.34
C ILE A 462 -15.22 14.74 -8.75
N ARG A 463 -14.59 15.88 -9.05
CA ARG A 463 -15.06 17.20 -8.61
C ARG A 463 -16.33 17.66 -9.33
N SER A 464 -16.62 17.05 -10.49
CA SER A 464 -17.79 17.33 -11.32
C SER A 464 -18.97 16.38 -11.08
N ILE A 465 -18.73 15.26 -10.40
CA ILE A 465 -19.75 14.27 -10.07
C ILE A 465 -20.44 14.69 -8.78
N LYS A 466 -21.65 15.23 -8.91
CA LYS A 466 -22.54 15.60 -7.80
C LYS A 466 -23.54 14.51 -7.53
#